data_AF-A0A7S0N6E2-F1
#
_entry.id   AF-A0A7S0N6E2-F1
#
_cell.length_a   1.000
_cell.length_b   1.000
_cell.length_c   1.000
_cell.angle_alpha   90.00
_cell.angle_beta   90.00
_cell.angle_gamma   90.00
#
_symmetry.space_group_name_H-M   'P 1'
#
loop_
_entity.id
_entity.type
_entity.pdbx_description
1 polymer ?
#
loop_
_entity_poly.entity_id
_entity_poly.type
_entity_poly.pdbx_seq_one_letter_code
_entity_poly.pdbx_strand_id
1 'polypeptide(L)'
;VCERLINLIMQRSLASTAVRTLRAAAPAVRSAPKNARNMSGHGHADLDYWRNVSIAGFGVATLLGAYEYYVHVQHHAAGQHFDPELNNYPYMNMRSKSYPWSCADCSLFNQKCWDECKGRGGGHH
;
A
#
# COMPACT_ATOMS: atom_id res chain seq x y z
N VAL A 1 -64.21 19.56 -32.03
CA VAL A 1 -63.38 18.91 -33.09
C VAL A 1 -61.89 19.20 -32.93
N CYS A 2 -61.48 20.42 -32.54
CA CYS A 2 -60.06 20.80 -32.42
C CYS A 2 -59.26 20.04 -31.33
N GLU A 3 -59.82 19.79 -30.14
CA GLU A 3 -59.09 19.14 -29.03
C GLU A 3 -58.74 17.65 -29.25
N ARG A 4 -59.59 16.92 -29.98
CA ARG A 4 -59.33 15.51 -30.30
C ARG A 4 -58.19 15.36 -31.31
N LEU A 5 -58.03 16.34 -32.20
CA LEU A 5 -56.98 16.36 -33.22
C LEU A 5 -55.61 16.67 -32.60
N ILE A 6 -55.56 17.59 -31.62
CA ILE A 6 -54.33 17.94 -30.90
C ILE A 6 -53.81 16.73 -30.10
N ASN A 7 -54.69 16.02 -29.38
CA ASN A 7 -54.30 14.83 -28.62
C ASN A 7 -53.78 13.68 -29.50
N LEU A 8 -54.38 13.45 -30.67
CA LEU A 8 -53.94 12.40 -31.59
C LEU A 8 -52.59 12.72 -32.25
N ILE A 9 -52.30 14.00 -32.53
CA ILE A 9 -50.99 14.42 -33.06
C ILE A 9 -49.91 14.29 -31.98
N MET A 10 -50.21 14.68 -30.73
CA MET A 10 -49.27 14.57 -29.61
C MET A 10 -48.96 13.11 -29.26
N GLN A 11 -49.96 12.22 -29.27
CA GLN A 11 -49.78 10.78 -29.05
C GLN A 11 -48.94 10.11 -30.14
N ARG A 12 -49.08 10.54 -31.40
CA ARG A 12 -48.29 10.00 -32.53
C ARG A 12 -46.83 10.46 -32.50
N SER A 13 -46.58 11.69 -32.08
CA SER A 13 -45.22 12.22 -31.96
C SER A 13 -44.42 11.56 -30.81
N LEU A 14 -45.06 11.28 -29.68
CA LEU A 14 -44.41 10.64 -28.52
C LEU A 14 -44.11 9.15 -28.75
N ALA A 15 -44.96 8.43 -29.49
CA ALA A 15 -44.72 7.03 -29.83
C ALA A 15 -43.50 6.84 -30.76
N SER A 16 -43.26 7.79 -31.67
CA SER A 16 -42.17 7.69 -32.67
C SER A 16 -40.79 7.93 -32.05
N THR A 17 -40.67 8.85 -31.09
CA THR A 17 -39.43 9.11 -30.36
C THR A 17 -39.07 7.97 -29.42
N ALA A 18 -40.05 7.38 -28.71
CA ALA A 18 -39.81 6.22 -27.84
C ALA A 18 -39.32 4.97 -28.61
N VAL A 19 -39.85 4.72 -29.82
CA VAL A 19 -39.40 3.58 -30.64
C VAL A 19 -37.99 3.79 -31.20
N ARG A 20 -37.62 5.04 -31.53
CA ARG A 20 -36.27 5.38 -32.02
C ARG A 20 -35.21 5.27 -30.92
N THR A 21 -35.51 5.70 -29.69
CA THR A 21 -34.58 5.58 -28.56
C THR A 21 -34.35 4.11 -28.16
N LEU A 22 -35.40 3.28 -28.16
CA LEU A 22 -35.28 1.84 -27.89
C LEU A 22 -34.49 1.09 -28.97
N ARG A 23 -34.63 1.45 -30.26
CA ARG A 23 -33.83 0.86 -31.34
C ARG A 23 -32.36 1.28 -31.31
N ALA A 24 -32.06 2.52 -30.91
CA ALA A 24 -30.69 3.00 -30.76
C ALA A 24 -29.94 2.36 -29.57
N ALA A 25 -30.66 2.00 -28.49
CA ALA A 25 -30.10 1.33 -27.32
C ALA A 25 -29.96 -0.20 -27.47
N ALA A 26 -30.70 -0.82 -28.41
CA ALA A 26 -30.68 -2.26 -28.65
C ALA A 26 -29.28 -2.89 -28.91
N PRO A 27 -28.36 -2.29 -29.69
CA PRO A 27 -27.02 -2.86 -29.87
C PRO A 27 -26.13 -2.78 -28.62
N ALA A 28 -26.33 -1.80 -27.74
CA ALA A 28 -25.59 -1.68 -26.48
C ALA A 28 -26.01 -2.78 -25.48
N VAL A 29 -27.31 -3.05 -25.37
CA VAL A 29 -27.85 -4.11 -24.50
C VAL A 29 -27.49 -5.52 -25.01
N ARG A 30 -27.46 -5.73 -26.34
CA ARG A 30 -27.06 -7.02 -26.93
C ARG A 30 -25.56 -7.29 -26.86
N SER A 31 -24.74 -6.25 -26.74
CA SER A 31 -23.27 -6.35 -26.61
C SER A 31 -22.81 -6.54 -25.16
N ALA A 32 -23.60 -6.13 -24.17
CA ALA A 32 -23.29 -6.28 -22.75
C ALA A 32 -22.94 -7.72 -22.30
N PRO A 33 -23.69 -8.78 -22.64
CA PRO A 33 -23.34 -10.15 -22.22
C PRO A 33 -22.10 -10.70 -22.95
N LYS A 34 -21.78 -10.19 -24.15
CA LYS A 34 -20.56 -10.56 -24.89
C LYS A 34 -19.32 -9.88 -24.29
N ASN A 35 -19.45 -8.62 -23.89
CA ASN A 35 -18.38 -7.87 -23.23
C ASN A 35 -18.07 -8.43 -21.83
N ALA A 36 -19.09 -8.84 -21.06
CA ALA A 36 -18.88 -9.51 -19.77
C ALA A 36 -18.12 -10.85 -19.92
N ARG A 37 -18.38 -11.61 -20.99
CA ARG A 37 -17.65 -12.86 -21.31
C ARG A 37 -16.24 -12.63 -21.82
N ASN A 38 -15.98 -11.50 -22.49
CA ASN A 38 -14.62 -11.11 -22.89
C ASN A 38 -13.74 -10.71 -21.69
N MET A 39 -14.33 -10.33 -20.55
CA MET A 39 -13.58 -10.11 -19.30
C MET A 39 -13.18 -11.43 -18.60
N SER A 40 -13.95 -12.51 -18.79
CA SER A 40 -13.57 -13.83 -18.26
C SER A 40 -12.53 -14.57 -19.11
N GLY A 41 -12.40 -14.23 -20.40
CA GLY A 41 -11.48 -14.91 -21.34
C GLY A 41 -10.02 -14.47 -21.26
N HIS A 42 -9.76 -13.20 -20.90
CA HIS A 42 -8.40 -12.68 -20.70
C HIS A 42 -7.86 -12.93 -19.28
N GLY A 43 -8.72 -13.30 -18.32
CA GLY A 43 -8.34 -13.43 -16.92
C GLY A 43 -7.37 -14.58 -16.62
N HIS A 44 -7.48 -15.73 -17.31
CA HIS A 44 -6.68 -16.90 -16.93
C HIS A 44 -5.19 -16.74 -17.26
N ALA A 45 -4.87 -16.28 -18.48
CA ALA A 45 -3.49 -16.05 -18.88
C ALA A 45 -2.84 -14.89 -18.12
N ASP A 46 -3.60 -13.82 -17.85
CA ASP A 46 -3.11 -12.67 -17.07
C ASP A 46 -2.86 -13.04 -15.61
N LEU A 47 -3.75 -13.83 -15.00
CA LEU A 47 -3.57 -14.32 -13.63
C LEU A 47 -2.36 -15.24 -13.50
N ASP A 48 -2.16 -16.17 -14.44
CA ASP A 48 -1.00 -17.05 -14.44
C ASP A 48 0.31 -16.26 -14.63
N TYR A 49 0.31 -15.23 -15.47
CA TYR A 49 1.44 -14.32 -15.62
C TYR A 49 1.79 -13.62 -14.30
N TRP A 50 0.83 -12.93 -13.68
CA TRP A 50 1.07 -12.20 -12.43
C TRP A 50 1.41 -13.11 -11.25
N ARG A 51 0.83 -14.31 -11.21
CA ARG A 51 1.19 -15.33 -10.23
C ARG A 51 2.66 -15.72 -10.37
N ASN A 52 3.11 -16.01 -11.58
CA ASN A 52 4.50 -16.40 -11.83
C ASN A 52 5.48 -15.26 -11.54
N VAL A 53 5.16 -14.04 -11.97
CA VAL A 53 5.96 -12.84 -11.65
C VAL A 53 6.06 -12.62 -10.15
N SER A 54 4.95 -12.77 -9.42
CA SER A 54 4.94 -12.62 -7.96
C SER A 54 5.81 -13.68 -7.29
N ILE A 55 5.68 -14.96 -7.68
CA ILE A 55 6.49 -16.05 -7.12
C ILE A 55 7.98 -15.82 -7.39
N ALA A 56 8.34 -15.43 -8.62
CA ALA A 56 9.71 -15.11 -8.96
C ALA A 56 10.25 -13.91 -8.17
N GLY A 57 9.44 -12.84 -8.06
CA GLY A 57 9.77 -11.64 -7.29
C GLY A 57 9.97 -11.93 -5.80
N PHE A 58 9.09 -12.74 -5.20
CA PHE A 58 9.24 -13.21 -3.82
C PHE A 58 10.54 -13.99 -3.61
N GLY A 59 10.91 -14.86 -4.56
CA GLY A 59 12.17 -15.59 -4.51
C GLY A 59 13.37 -14.64 -4.46
N VAL A 60 13.44 -13.67 -5.37
CA VAL A 60 14.52 -12.68 -5.42
C VAL A 60 14.57 -11.82 -4.15
N ALA A 61 13.42 -11.31 -3.71
CA ALA A 61 13.32 -10.50 -2.50
C ALA A 61 13.76 -11.27 -1.24
N THR A 62 13.44 -12.57 -1.17
CA THR A 62 13.86 -13.45 -0.06
C THR A 62 15.37 -13.63 -0.05
N LEU A 63 16.00 -13.83 -1.20
CA LEU A 63 17.45 -13.95 -1.30
C LEU A 63 18.16 -12.66 -0.87
N LEU A 64 17.64 -11.50 -1.30
CA LEU A 64 18.16 -10.22 -0.86
C LEU A 64 17.98 -10.02 0.66
N GLY A 65 16.81 -10.37 1.19
CA GLY A 65 16.55 -10.32 2.62
C GLY A 65 17.47 -11.22 3.45
N ALA A 66 17.81 -12.42 2.94
CA ALA A 66 18.78 -13.30 3.58
C ALA A 66 20.20 -12.72 3.58
N TYR A 67 20.60 -12.06 2.49
CA TYR A 67 21.88 -11.36 2.42
C TYR A 67 21.94 -10.17 3.39
N GLU A 68 20.90 -9.33 3.42
CA GLU A 68 20.78 -8.22 4.39
C GLU A 68 20.82 -8.74 5.83
N TYR A 69 20.13 -9.85 6.12
CA TYR A 69 20.19 -10.48 7.44
C TYR A 69 21.62 -10.92 7.80
N TYR A 70 22.33 -11.56 6.87
CA TYR A 70 23.72 -11.96 7.09
C TYR A 70 24.61 -10.75 7.40
N VAL A 71 24.53 -9.70 6.58
CA VAL A 71 25.28 -8.46 6.75
C VAL A 71 24.92 -7.77 8.07
N HIS A 72 23.63 -7.72 8.42
CA HIS A 72 23.14 -7.16 9.67
C HIS A 72 23.71 -7.91 10.88
N VAL A 73 23.68 -9.24 10.89
CA VAL A 73 24.27 -10.05 11.97
C VAL A 73 25.77 -9.80 12.08
N GLN A 74 26.50 -9.64 10.96
CA GLN A 74 27.91 -9.30 11.00
C GLN A 74 28.19 -7.91 11.58
N HIS A 75 27.40 -6.90 11.17
CA HIS A 75 27.51 -5.56 11.73
C HIS A 75 27.24 -5.54 13.23
N HIS A 76 26.24 -6.30 13.70
CA HIS A 76 25.92 -6.42 15.11
C HIS A 76 26.95 -7.24 15.90
N ALA A 77 27.50 -8.32 15.32
CA ALA A 77 28.53 -9.14 15.95
C ALA A 77 29.90 -8.44 16.03
N ALA A 78 30.19 -7.53 15.09
CA ALA A 78 31.42 -6.74 15.09
C ALA A 78 31.45 -5.66 16.20
N GLY A 79 30.36 -5.47 16.96
CA GLY A 79 30.33 -4.62 18.15
C GLY A 79 30.45 -3.12 17.88
N GLN A 80 30.42 -2.67 16.62
CA GLN A 80 30.70 -1.26 16.26
C GLN A 80 29.48 -0.34 16.30
N HIS A 81 28.32 -0.82 16.76
CA HIS A 81 27.15 0.05 16.89
C HIS A 81 27.31 0.94 18.11
N PHE A 82 27.84 2.14 17.87
CA PHE A 82 27.90 3.24 18.85
C PHE A 82 28.47 2.78 20.20
N ASP A 83 29.77 2.50 20.22
CA ASP A 83 30.48 2.58 21.49
C ASP A 83 30.52 4.06 21.90
N PRO A 84 29.75 4.47 22.93
CA PRO A 84 29.72 5.87 23.38
C PRO A 84 31.07 6.31 23.96
N GLU A 85 31.91 5.34 24.37
CA GLU A 85 33.22 5.56 24.95
C GLU A 85 34.27 5.87 23.87
N LEU A 86 34.19 5.20 22.71
CA LEU A 86 35.15 5.40 21.61
C LEU A 86 34.94 6.68 20.79
N ASN A 87 33.73 7.26 20.78
CA ASN A 87 33.38 8.35 19.86
C ASN A 87 32.90 9.62 20.57
N ASN A 88 33.46 9.93 21.74
CA ASN A 88 33.01 11.05 22.56
C ASN A 88 33.60 12.39 22.13
N TYR A 89 33.19 12.89 20.95
CA TYR A 89 33.48 14.27 20.57
C TYR A 89 32.56 15.26 21.31
N PRO A 90 33.00 16.50 21.61
CA PRO A 90 32.20 17.48 22.36
C PRO A 90 30.85 17.85 21.74
N TYR A 91 30.68 17.62 20.43
CA TYR A 91 29.41 17.85 19.72
C TYR A 91 28.48 16.63 19.74
N MET A 92 28.97 15.44 20.05
CA MET A 92 28.16 14.24 20.18
C MET A 92 27.48 14.25 21.55
N ASN A 93 26.19 13.91 21.59
CA ASN A 93 25.36 13.97 22.79
C ASN A 93 25.25 15.37 23.45
N MET A 94 25.58 16.46 22.73
CA MET A 94 25.42 17.81 23.26
C MET A 94 23.95 18.10 23.53
N ARG A 95 23.67 18.63 24.73
CA ARG A 95 22.31 18.87 25.15
C ARG A 95 22.17 20.08 26.07
N SER A 96 21.25 20.97 25.71
CA SER A 96 21.00 22.22 26.45
C SER A 96 19.77 22.17 27.37
N LYS A 97 18.90 21.16 27.24
CA LYS A 97 17.67 20.99 28.04
C LYS A 97 17.43 19.52 28.31
N SER A 98 16.82 19.17 29.45
CA SER A 98 16.43 17.79 29.82
C SER A 98 15.26 17.25 28.98
N TYR A 99 15.09 15.92 28.89
CA TYR A 99 14.07 15.31 28.03
C TYR A 99 12.77 15.31 28.83
N PRO A 100 11.61 15.44 28.18
CA PRO A 100 10.33 15.56 28.89
C PRO A 100 9.82 14.24 29.49
N TRP A 101 10.64 13.18 29.52
CA TRP A 101 10.30 11.87 30.09
C TRP A 101 11.14 11.55 31.32
N SER A 102 10.79 10.46 32.00
CA SER A 102 11.36 10.07 33.30
C SER A 102 12.88 9.93 33.30
N CYS A 103 13.46 9.40 32.23
CA CYS A 103 14.90 9.28 32.03
C CYS A 103 15.44 10.50 31.29
N ALA A 104 15.70 11.57 32.06
CA ALA A 104 15.97 12.90 31.52
C ALA A 104 17.07 12.95 30.46
N ASP A 105 18.07 12.06 30.46
CA ASP A 105 19.22 12.09 29.55
C ASP A 105 19.21 11.01 28.44
N CYS A 106 18.25 10.09 28.45
CA CYS A 106 18.17 9.02 27.45
C CYS A 106 17.36 9.45 26.24
N SER A 107 17.86 9.34 25.01
CA SER A 107 17.04 9.58 23.80
C SER A 107 15.98 8.49 23.61
N LEU A 108 14.92 8.79 22.85
CA LEU A 108 13.77 7.88 22.69
C LEU A 108 14.16 6.47 22.19
N PHE A 109 15.17 6.36 21.33
CA PHE A 109 15.60 5.09 20.73
C PHE A 109 16.90 4.54 21.33
N ASN A 110 17.37 5.08 22.46
CA ASN A 110 18.55 4.55 23.15
C ASN A 110 18.16 3.51 24.21
N GLN A 111 17.89 2.29 23.75
CA GLN A 111 17.45 1.18 24.58
C GLN A 111 18.39 0.94 25.78
N LYS A 112 19.72 0.95 25.54
CA LYS A 112 20.73 0.74 26.59
C LYS A 112 20.60 1.78 27.72
N CYS A 113 20.50 3.07 27.38
CA CYS A 113 20.31 4.13 28.36
C CYS A 113 18.99 3.96 29.14
N TRP A 114 17.91 3.56 28.45
CA TRP A 114 16.63 3.30 29.11
C TRP A 114 16.69 2.15 30.11
N ASP A 115 17.42 1.08 29.78
CA ASP A 115 17.56 -0.09 30.65
C ASP A 115 18.42 0.24 31.88
N GLU A 116 19.49 1.02 31.71
CA GLU A 116 20.31 1.56 32.80
C GLU A 116 19.48 2.49 33.71
N CYS A 117 18.79 3.48 33.13
CA CYS A 117 17.98 4.43 33.88
C CYS A 117 16.81 3.76 34.64
N LYS A 118 16.18 2.73 34.06
CA LYS A 118 15.07 2.01 34.70
C LYS A 118 15.53 0.88 35.63
N GLY A 119 16.84 0.71 35.82
CA GLY A 119 17.39 -0.37 36.65
C GLY A 119 17.06 -1.77 36.13
N ARG A 120 16.84 -1.89 34.83
CA ARG A 120 16.58 -3.18 34.13
C ARG A 120 17.89 -3.81 33.64
N GLY A 121 19.00 -3.08 33.75
CA GLY A 121 20.34 -3.54 33.38
C GLY A 121 20.94 -4.51 34.39
N GLY A 122 20.76 -5.81 34.15
CA GLY A 122 21.79 -6.78 34.48
C GLY A 122 23.02 -6.50 33.62
N GLY A 123 24.17 -6.34 34.25
CA GLY A 123 25.43 -5.95 33.61
C GLY A 123 25.80 -6.83 32.42
N HIS A 124 26.32 -6.20 31.38
CA HIS A 124 27.15 -6.87 30.38
C HIS A 124 28.48 -6.11 30.35
N HIS A 125 29.50 -6.83 30.78
CA HIS A 125 30.91 -6.54 30.54
C HIS A 125 31.24 -6.72 29.06
#